data_AF-A0A2V7LGS4-F1
#
_entry.id   AF-A0A2V7LGS4-F1
#
_cell.length_a   1.000
_cell.length_b   1.000
_cell.length_c   1.000
_cell.angle_alpha   90.00
_cell.angle_beta   90.00
_cell.angle_gamma   90.00
#
_symmetry.space_group_name_H-M   'P 1'
#
loop_
_entity.id
_entity.type
_entity.pdbx_description
1 polymer ?
#
loop_
_entity_poly.entity_id
_entity_poly.type
_entity_poly.pdbx_seq_one_letter_code
_entity_poly.pdbx_strand_id
1 'polypeptide(L)'
;MTSTAPLLAPELARAVAQQRDRLDLDLLARAYRMSAQAHRGQKRQSGDDYVSHSVAVATILAEQQMDSITIAAALLHDVVEDSDISIEDIRGTFGPEVAELVDGLTKLSTLTFRSTAEEQAENYRKLLLSVAKDARVIIIKLADRLHNMRTLEHLDPEKRRRIALETREIYAPLAHRFGMAGVKAELEDLAFKFLEPEDYRALSRKVRARKVEREQTIERLREPLAEELKSAGLTEAEITGRPKNLWSIYKKMKKRDKPFEEIYDLLAVRVLVNNIPECYHVLGVIHHKWTPLQERIKDYIASPKSNGYQSLHTTVFGPSGQLYEIQIRTREMHHTAEYGIAAHWLFKEGGKSPDELDRHLAWFRQLLELQQDTHTPEEFLEFLKVDLYQDEIFVFTPRGDVKRLPKGATPIDLAFAVHTEVGQHCQGARINGRIAPLHRPLKNGDTVEVMTSPQAKPSRDWLAHVQTARARHKIRQWIRQEEHEKSLELGQEILAREVRRRRLDAPDDARLRAAAAALSVGSAEQLQAAVGRGDIALGTVMRALYPDLPAEELQAPKPTAFGRVIERLRLGRGIKIQGVDGLMVRYAQCCQPVPGDPVVGYVTQGRGISIHRSDCPN
;
A
#
# COMPACT_ATOMS: atom_id res chain seq x y z
N MET A 1 -45.30 25.32 22.99
CA MET A 1 -43.84 25.57 23.13
C MET A 1 -43.24 25.50 21.73
N THR A 2 -42.97 26.67 21.16
CA THR A 2 -42.45 26.88 19.81
C THR A 2 -41.00 26.39 19.75
N SER A 3 -40.79 25.20 19.18
CA SER A 3 -39.46 24.68 18.86
C SER A 3 -38.84 25.57 17.79
N THR A 4 -37.93 26.45 18.19
CA THR A 4 -37.00 27.12 17.29
C THR A 4 -36.17 26.03 16.61
N ALA A 5 -36.47 25.75 15.34
CA ALA A 5 -35.67 24.82 14.57
C ALA A 5 -34.19 25.27 14.63
N PRO A 6 -33.25 24.37 14.95
CA PRO A 6 -31.84 24.72 14.96
C PRO A 6 -31.46 25.29 13.60
N LEU A 7 -30.81 26.46 13.60
CA LEU A 7 -30.34 27.19 12.43
C LEU A 7 -29.20 26.40 11.77
N LEU A 8 -29.56 25.33 11.06
CA LEU A 8 -28.68 24.57 10.18
C LEU A 8 -28.86 25.09 8.74
N ALA A 9 -27.83 24.94 7.91
CA ALA A 9 -27.97 25.19 6.49
C ALA A 9 -29.09 24.30 5.90
N PRO A 10 -29.89 24.78 4.93
CA PRO A 10 -31.08 24.07 4.45
C PRO A 10 -30.81 22.64 3.94
N GLU A 11 -29.67 22.43 3.29
CA GLU A 11 -29.27 21.13 2.75
C GLU A 11 -28.95 20.13 3.87
N LEU A 12 -28.14 20.55 4.84
CA LEU A 12 -27.82 19.74 6.02
C LEU A 12 -29.06 19.46 6.86
N ALA A 13 -29.94 20.45 7.03
CA ALA A 13 -31.21 20.28 7.75
C ALA A 13 -32.09 19.19 7.11
N ARG A 14 -32.13 19.10 5.78
CA ARG A 14 -32.89 18.04 5.07
C ARG A 14 -32.29 16.66 5.29
N ALA A 15 -30.97 16.53 5.18
CA ALA A 15 -30.28 15.25 5.40
C ALA A 15 -30.44 14.78 6.85
N VAL A 16 -30.28 15.69 7.81
CA VAL A 16 -30.43 15.41 9.25
C VAL A 16 -31.89 15.13 9.63
N ALA A 17 -32.86 15.78 8.99
CA ALA A 17 -34.29 15.56 9.27
C ALA A 17 -34.74 14.12 8.99
N GLN A 18 -34.12 13.43 8.03
CA GLN A 18 -34.40 12.02 7.74
C GLN A 18 -33.96 11.08 8.89
N GLN A 19 -33.12 11.56 9.81
CA GLN A 19 -32.52 10.77 10.89
C GLN A 19 -32.63 11.49 12.24
N ARG A 20 -33.65 12.32 12.40
CA ARG A 20 -33.81 13.23 13.54
C ARG A 20 -33.77 12.52 14.90
N ASP A 21 -34.30 11.31 14.95
CA ASP A 21 -34.42 10.52 16.20
C ASP A 21 -33.08 9.98 16.69
N ARG A 22 -32.06 9.93 15.83
CA ARG A 22 -30.71 9.41 16.15
C ARG A 22 -29.70 10.53 16.43
N LEU A 23 -29.94 11.73 15.90
CA LEU A 23 -28.95 12.80 15.88
C LEU A 23 -29.20 13.85 16.97
N ASP A 24 -28.13 14.26 17.65
CA ASP A 24 -28.12 15.39 18.58
C ASP A 24 -28.07 16.69 17.78
N LEU A 25 -29.26 17.23 17.49
CA LEU A 25 -29.41 18.45 16.71
C LEU A 25 -28.80 19.68 17.39
N ASP A 26 -28.76 19.71 18.72
CA ASP A 26 -28.22 20.83 19.47
C ASP A 26 -26.70 20.86 19.36
N LEU A 27 -26.05 19.70 19.43
CA LEU A 27 -24.62 19.54 19.14
C LEU A 27 -24.28 20.06 17.72
N LEU A 28 -25.03 19.61 16.72
CA LEU A 28 -24.81 20.02 15.32
C LEU A 28 -25.04 21.52 15.12
N ALA A 29 -26.05 22.10 15.76
CA ALA A 29 -26.34 23.53 15.69
C ALA A 29 -25.26 24.38 16.38
N ARG A 30 -24.65 23.89 17.47
CA ARG A 30 -23.50 24.54 18.10
C ARG A 30 -22.27 24.47 17.21
N ALA A 31 -21.98 23.31 16.62
CA ALA A 31 -20.84 23.10 15.73
C ALA A 31 -20.94 23.98 14.48
N TYR A 32 -22.13 24.05 13.86
CA TYR A 32 -22.40 24.92 12.72
C TYR A 32 -22.20 26.39 13.06
N ARG A 33 -22.69 26.86 14.22
CA ARG A 33 -22.51 28.25 14.65
C ARG A 33 -21.05 28.61 14.86
N MET A 34 -20.27 27.74 15.50
CA MET A 34 -18.83 27.96 15.68
C MET A 34 -18.11 28.00 14.33
N SER A 35 -18.38 27.04 13.45
CA SER A 35 -17.82 27.02 12.09
C SER A 35 -18.17 28.29 11.30
N ALA A 36 -19.43 28.71 11.35
CA ALA A 36 -19.91 29.93 10.69
C ALA A 36 -19.25 31.21 11.23
N GLN A 37 -18.96 31.25 12.53
CA GLN A 37 -18.27 32.36 13.17
C GLN A 37 -16.77 32.38 12.85
N ALA A 38 -16.12 31.22 12.90
CA ALA A 38 -14.69 31.06 12.63
C ALA A 38 -14.33 31.47 11.19
N HIS A 39 -15.16 31.09 10.22
CA HIS A 39 -14.93 31.38 8.81
C HIS A 39 -15.63 32.66 8.32
N ARG A 40 -16.08 33.53 9.24
CA ARG A 40 -16.81 34.75 8.89
C ARG A 40 -15.90 35.69 8.08
N GLY A 41 -16.31 36.00 6.84
CA GLY A 41 -15.55 36.87 5.93
C GLY A 41 -14.51 36.13 5.08
N GLN A 42 -14.36 34.81 5.24
CA GLN A 42 -13.52 33.98 4.37
C GLN A 42 -14.32 33.49 3.15
N LYS A 43 -13.74 33.66 1.96
CA LYS A 43 -14.31 33.16 0.70
C LYS A 43 -13.41 32.11 0.07
N ARG A 44 -14.02 31.10 -0.56
CA ARG A 44 -13.29 30.13 -1.39
C ARG A 44 -12.85 30.76 -2.71
N GLN A 45 -11.92 30.10 -3.40
CA GLN A 45 -11.53 30.47 -4.78
C GLN A 45 -12.71 30.39 -5.77
N SER A 46 -13.80 29.66 -5.44
CA SER A 46 -15.06 29.67 -6.19
C SER A 46 -15.89 30.95 -5.99
N GLY A 47 -15.62 31.73 -4.95
CA GLY A 47 -16.39 32.92 -4.56
C GLY A 47 -17.43 32.68 -3.46
N ASP A 48 -17.71 31.41 -3.11
CA ASP A 48 -18.65 31.02 -2.05
C ASP A 48 -18.07 31.24 -0.65
N ASP A 49 -18.94 31.43 0.35
CA ASP A 49 -18.54 31.50 1.75
C ASP A 49 -17.92 30.17 2.20
N TYR A 50 -16.80 30.20 2.92
CA TYR A 50 -16.04 28.99 3.27
C TYR A 50 -16.84 27.96 4.07
N VAL A 51 -17.80 28.43 4.87
CA VAL A 51 -18.79 27.63 5.63
C VAL A 51 -19.55 26.64 4.73
N SER A 52 -19.75 26.98 3.45
CA SER A 52 -20.44 26.11 2.48
C SER A 52 -19.75 24.75 2.33
N HIS A 53 -18.43 24.69 2.44
CA HIS A 53 -17.71 23.43 2.35
C HIS A 53 -17.91 22.55 3.58
N SER A 54 -17.70 23.08 4.78
CA SER A 54 -17.87 22.32 6.02
C SER A 54 -19.30 21.79 6.14
N VAL A 55 -20.28 22.58 5.69
CA VAL A 55 -21.68 22.14 5.54
C VAL A 55 -21.80 21.02 4.52
N ALA A 56 -21.22 21.14 3.33
CA ALA A 56 -21.34 20.11 2.30
C ALA A 56 -20.67 18.78 2.72
N VAL A 57 -19.53 18.83 3.40
CA VAL A 57 -18.88 17.63 3.98
C VAL A 57 -19.77 17.01 5.05
N ALA A 58 -20.33 17.81 5.95
CA ALA A 58 -21.28 17.35 6.95
C ALA A 58 -22.55 16.74 6.33
N THR A 59 -23.05 17.31 5.22
CA THR A 59 -24.20 16.77 4.47
C THR A 59 -23.87 15.40 3.88
N ILE A 60 -22.70 15.24 3.26
CA ILE A 60 -22.24 13.94 2.73
C ILE A 60 -22.22 12.89 3.86
N LEU A 61 -21.72 13.24 5.04
CA LEU A 61 -21.64 12.32 6.18
C LEU A 61 -23.03 12.02 6.78
N ALA A 62 -23.93 13.00 6.79
CA ALA A 62 -25.33 12.80 7.20
C ALA A 62 -26.07 11.85 6.23
N GLU A 63 -25.86 11.99 4.92
CA GLU A 63 -26.40 11.08 3.90
C GLU A 63 -25.84 9.64 4.06
N GLN A 64 -24.58 9.51 4.47
CA GLN A 64 -23.95 8.24 4.82
C GLN A 64 -24.39 7.70 6.20
N GLN A 65 -25.33 8.38 6.85
CA GLN A 65 -25.90 8.00 8.15
C GLN A 65 -24.83 7.95 9.26
N MET A 66 -23.87 8.88 9.27
CA MET A 66 -22.89 8.98 10.36
C MET A 66 -23.50 9.56 11.65
N ASP A 67 -22.86 9.32 12.78
CA ASP A 67 -23.27 9.81 14.10
C ASP A 67 -23.03 11.31 14.28
N SER A 68 -23.69 11.89 15.30
CA SER A 68 -23.65 13.33 15.60
C SER A 68 -22.23 13.86 15.84
N ILE A 69 -21.37 13.05 16.47
CA ILE A 69 -19.98 13.44 16.78
C ILE A 69 -19.17 13.54 15.49
N THR A 70 -19.29 12.56 14.58
CA THR A 70 -18.64 12.62 13.26
C THR A 70 -19.10 13.83 12.45
N ILE A 71 -20.41 14.09 12.40
CA ILE A 71 -20.96 15.23 11.64
C ILE A 71 -20.51 16.57 12.27
N ALA A 72 -20.48 16.67 13.60
CA ALA A 72 -19.97 17.84 14.30
C ALA A 72 -18.48 18.07 14.02
N ALA A 73 -17.65 17.02 14.07
CA ALA A 73 -16.23 17.11 13.74
C ALA A 73 -16.01 17.56 12.28
N ALA A 74 -16.84 17.11 11.34
CA ALA A 74 -16.78 17.56 9.96
C ALA A 74 -17.15 19.05 9.78
N LEU A 75 -18.08 19.58 10.56
CA LEU A 75 -18.36 21.02 10.57
C LEU A 75 -17.18 21.85 11.10
N LEU A 76 -16.38 21.26 11.98
CA LEU A 76 -15.27 21.91 12.70
C LEU A 76 -13.88 21.61 12.11
N HIS A 77 -13.76 20.73 11.11
CA HIS A 77 -12.47 20.15 10.73
C HIS A 77 -11.42 21.18 10.26
N ASP A 78 -11.84 22.23 9.57
CA ASP A 78 -10.96 23.31 9.09
C ASP A 78 -10.90 24.51 10.05
N VAL A 79 -11.68 24.51 11.14
CA VAL A 79 -11.77 25.65 12.08
C VAL A 79 -10.43 25.90 12.77
N VAL A 80 -9.72 24.84 13.14
CA VAL A 80 -8.41 24.94 13.80
C VAL A 80 -7.31 25.42 12.85
N GLU A 81 -7.43 25.13 11.54
CA GLU A 81 -6.42 25.56 10.56
C GLU A 81 -6.62 27.02 10.14
N ASP A 82 -7.88 27.46 10.02
CA ASP A 82 -8.23 28.74 9.39
C ASP A 82 -8.70 29.81 10.39
N SER A 83 -8.64 29.56 11.70
CA SER A 83 -9.05 30.52 12.73
C SER A 83 -8.18 30.47 14.00
N ASP A 84 -8.37 31.44 14.91
CA ASP A 84 -7.65 31.51 16.18
C ASP A 84 -8.16 30.51 17.25
N ILE A 85 -9.09 29.61 16.88
CA ILE A 85 -9.69 28.64 17.81
C ILE A 85 -8.75 27.44 17.99
N SER A 86 -8.40 27.14 19.24
CA SER A 86 -7.52 26.01 19.58
C SER A 86 -8.27 24.69 19.72
N ILE A 87 -7.53 23.56 19.71
CA ILE A 87 -8.09 22.22 19.95
C ILE A 87 -8.63 22.13 21.39
N GLU A 88 -8.01 22.83 22.33
CA GLU A 88 -8.46 22.95 23.72
C GLU A 88 -9.82 23.63 23.84
N ASP A 89 -10.09 24.66 23.02
CA ASP A 89 -11.40 25.34 22.99
C ASP A 89 -12.50 24.40 22.46
N ILE A 90 -12.17 23.61 21.43
CA ILE A 90 -13.07 22.58 20.89
C ILE A 90 -13.33 21.51 21.96
N ARG A 91 -12.29 21.06 22.68
CA ARG A 91 -12.41 20.09 23.76
C ARG A 91 -13.31 20.59 24.89
N GLY A 92 -13.18 21.86 25.28
CA GLY A 92 -14.03 22.48 26.30
C GLY A 92 -15.50 22.61 25.89
N THR A 93 -15.76 22.86 24.60
CA THR A 93 -17.12 23.14 24.11
C THR A 93 -17.88 21.90 23.62
N PHE A 94 -17.18 20.95 22.99
CA PHE A 94 -17.78 19.78 22.33
C PHE A 94 -17.35 18.44 22.94
N GLY A 95 -16.39 18.45 23.87
CA GLY A 95 -15.89 17.26 24.55
C GLY A 95 -14.64 16.67 23.90
N PRO A 96 -14.02 15.67 24.56
CA PRO A 96 -12.74 15.08 24.15
C PRO A 96 -12.83 14.36 22.80
N GLU A 97 -13.95 13.69 22.53
CA GLU A 97 -14.10 12.85 21.34
C GLU A 97 -14.13 13.67 20.04
N VAL A 98 -14.88 14.78 20.01
CA VAL A 98 -14.89 15.71 18.86
C VAL A 98 -13.51 16.34 18.68
N ALA A 99 -12.84 16.72 19.76
CA ALA A 99 -11.51 17.34 19.71
C ALA A 99 -10.45 16.38 19.15
N GLU A 100 -10.48 15.10 19.53
CA GLU A 100 -9.57 14.08 18.99
C GLU A 100 -9.79 13.85 17.49
N LEU A 101 -11.04 13.84 17.02
CA LEU A 101 -11.34 13.73 15.59
C LEU A 101 -10.84 14.96 14.81
N VAL A 102 -11.08 16.16 15.32
CA VAL A 102 -10.62 17.40 14.67
C VAL A 102 -9.09 17.46 14.65
N ASP A 103 -8.41 17.16 15.76
CA ASP A 103 -6.93 17.09 15.80
C ASP A 103 -6.38 16.11 14.75
N GLY A 104 -7.00 14.94 14.62
CA GLY A 104 -6.60 13.94 13.63
C GLY A 104 -6.77 14.40 12.17
N LEU A 105 -7.63 15.39 11.92
CA LEU A 105 -7.89 15.95 10.59
C LEU A 105 -6.99 17.16 10.25
N THR A 106 -6.45 17.83 11.26
CA THR A 106 -5.57 19.00 11.08
C THR A 106 -4.20 18.61 10.51
N LYS A 107 -3.67 19.44 9.61
CA LYS A 107 -2.32 19.29 9.03
C LYS A 107 -1.23 19.60 10.04
N LEU A 108 -0.04 19.04 9.83
CA LEU A 108 1.17 19.43 10.57
C LEU A 108 1.67 20.77 10.02
N SER A 109 1.16 21.89 10.53
CA SER A 109 1.50 23.25 10.06
C SER A 109 2.80 23.81 10.64
N THR A 110 3.40 23.17 11.64
CA THR A 110 4.50 23.73 12.46
C THR A 110 5.91 23.23 12.15
N LEU A 111 6.10 22.33 11.17
CA LEU A 111 7.41 21.77 10.82
C LEU A 111 7.95 22.35 9.50
N THR A 112 9.20 22.81 9.51
CA THR A 112 9.92 23.21 8.28
C THR A 112 10.36 21.97 7.50
N PHE A 113 9.62 21.62 6.46
CA PHE A 113 9.95 20.48 5.59
C PHE A 113 10.97 20.87 4.51
N ARG A 114 11.87 19.94 4.15
CA ARG A 114 12.91 20.19 3.13
C ARG A 114 12.41 19.97 1.71
N SER A 115 11.34 19.17 1.54
CA SER A 115 10.70 18.92 0.25
C SER A 115 9.17 18.76 0.37
N THR A 116 8.47 18.97 -0.75
CA THR A 116 7.01 18.75 -0.83
C THR A 116 6.63 17.28 -0.69
N ALA A 117 7.54 16.36 -1.03
CA ALA A 117 7.33 14.91 -0.86
C ALA A 117 7.43 14.50 0.61
N GLU A 118 8.38 15.08 1.34
CA GLU A 118 8.57 14.88 2.78
C GLU A 118 7.37 15.42 3.59
N GLU A 119 6.90 16.63 3.24
CA GLU A 119 5.68 17.21 3.81
C GLU A 119 4.45 16.31 3.55
N GLN A 120 4.31 15.78 2.33
CA GLN A 120 3.22 14.86 2.01
C GLN A 120 3.31 13.59 2.84
N ALA A 121 4.48 12.97 2.93
CA ALA A 121 4.69 11.73 3.68
C ALA A 121 4.34 11.90 5.17
N GLU A 122 4.76 12.98 5.81
CA GLU A 122 4.46 13.25 7.22
C GLU A 122 2.97 13.59 7.45
N ASN A 123 2.33 14.32 6.53
CA ASN A 123 0.89 14.54 6.59
C ASN A 123 0.10 13.23 6.46
N TYR A 124 0.50 12.33 5.55
CA TYR A 124 -0.09 11.00 5.46
C TYR A 124 0.19 10.16 6.70
N ARG A 125 1.39 10.28 7.29
CA ARG A 125 1.73 9.59 8.53
C ARG A 125 0.84 10.03 9.68
N LYS A 126 0.64 11.34 9.89
CA LYS A 126 -0.30 11.86 10.90
C LYS A 126 -1.71 11.35 10.64
N LEU A 127 -2.18 11.42 9.39
CA LEU A 127 -3.49 10.89 9.02
C LEU A 127 -3.62 9.40 9.39
N LEU A 128 -2.65 8.57 9.00
CA LEU A 128 -2.68 7.12 9.25
C LEU A 128 -2.62 6.78 10.74
N LEU A 129 -1.82 7.51 11.53
CA LEU A 129 -1.78 7.36 13.00
C LEU A 129 -3.12 7.74 13.64
N SER A 130 -3.75 8.79 13.14
CA SER A 130 -5.06 9.25 13.62
C SER A 130 -6.15 8.25 13.28
N VAL A 131 -6.10 7.65 12.08
CA VAL A 131 -7.01 6.59 11.63
C VAL A 131 -6.84 5.29 12.44
N ALA A 132 -5.61 4.98 12.85
CA ALA A 132 -5.35 3.83 13.72
C ALA A 132 -5.97 3.98 15.12
N LYS A 133 -6.13 5.22 15.60
CA LYS A 133 -6.87 5.53 16.83
C LYS A 133 -8.37 5.53 16.59
N ASP A 134 -8.81 6.20 15.53
CA ASP A 134 -10.22 6.30 15.16
C ASP A 134 -10.44 6.34 13.64
N ALA A 135 -11.16 5.32 13.14
CA ALA A 135 -11.48 5.21 11.72
C ALA A 135 -12.38 6.34 11.19
N ARG A 136 -13.12 7.07 12.04
CA ARG A 136 -13.96 8.20 11.61
C ARG A 136 -13.14 9.31 10.96
N VAL A 137 -11.86 9.46 11.33
CA VAL A 137 -10.95 10.42 10.73
C VAL A 137 -10.81 10.20 9.22
N ILE A 138 -10.66 8.95 8.75
CA ILE A 138 -10.55 8.70 7.30
C ILE A 138 -11.89 8.92 6.58
N ILE A 139 -13.02 8.62 7.22
CA ILE A 139 -14.35 8.79 6.63
C ILE A 139 -14.58 10.29 6.36
N ILE A 140 -14.31 11.14 7.37
CA ILE A 140 -14.40 12.60 7.23
C ILE A 140 -13.42 13.08 6.15
N LYS A 141 -12.17 12.58 6.14
CA LYS A 141 -11.18 13.01 5.15
C LYS A 141 -11.53 12.61 3.71
N LEU A 142 -12.16 11.46 3.52
CA LEU A 142 -12.66 11.02 2.23
C LEU A 142 -13.87 11.84 1.77
N ALA A 143 -14.75 12.25 2.69
CA ALA A 143 -15.87 13.16 2.40
C ALA A 143 -15.38 14.57 2.03
N ASP A 144 -14.41 15.11 2.76
CA ASP A 144 -13.68 16.35 2.45
C ASP A 144 -13.07 16.26 1.03
N ARG A 145 -12.29 15.21 0.76
CA ARG A 145 -11.67 15.02 -0.55
C ARG A 145 -12.71 14.89 -1.67
N LEU A 146 -13.81 14.19 -1.44
CA LEU A 146 -14.90 14.05 -2.41
C LEU A 146 -15.51 15.41 -2.78
N HIS A 147 -15.82 16.23 -1.77
CA HIS A 147 -16.31 17.58 -2.01
C HIS A 147 -15.28 18.42 -2.78
N ASN A 148 -14.01 18.39 -2.39
CA ASN A 148 -12.95 19.13 -3.08
C ASN A 148 -12.81 18.73 -4.55
N MET A 149 -12.99 17.44 -4.86
CA MET A 149 -13.02 16.95 -6.24
C MET A 149 -14.26 17.40 -7.03
N ARG A 150 -15.43 17.55 -6.38
CA ARG A 150 -16.64 18.10 -7.00
C ARG A 150 -16.46 19.58 -7.38
N THR A 151 -15.74 20.35 -6.57
CA THR A 151 -15.54 21.81 -6.78
C THR A 151 -14.22 22.16 -7.46
N LEU A 152 -13.46 21.17 -7.95
CA LEU A 152 -12.08 21.33 -8.45
C LEU A 152 -11.95 22.25 -9.68
N GLU A 153 -13.06 22.54 -10.37
CA GLU A 153 -13.12 23.33 -11.60
C GLU A 153 -12.72 24.81 -11.45
N HIS A 154 -12.55 25.30 -10.23
CA HIS A 154 -12.23 26.71 -9.94
C HIS A 154 -10.74 26.96 -9.67
N LEU A 155 -9.92 25.90 -9.53
CA LEU A 155 -8.49 26.03 -9.17
C LEU A 155 -7.61 26.24 -10.40
N ASP A 156 -6.31 26.51 -10.22
CA ASP A 156 -5.35 26.54 -11.33
C ASP A 156 -5.14 25.13 -11.96
N PRO A 157 -4.90 25.01 -13.28
CA PRO A 157 -4.74 23.71 -13.96
C PRO A 157 -3.70 22.79 -13.32
N GLU A 158 -2.58 23.34 -12.85
CA GLU A 158 -1.53 22.57 -12.16
C GLU A 158 -2.02 21.99 -10.83
N LYS A 159 -2.72 22.81 -10.02
CA LYS A 159 -3.30 22.37 -8.75
C LYS A 159 -4.40 21.32 -8.99
N ARG A 160 -5.23 21.49 -10.01
CA ARG A 160 -6.25 20.49 -10.39
C ARG A 160 -5.62 19.15 -10.71
N ARG A 161 -4.58 19.15 -11.56
CA ARG A 161 -3.89 17.91 -11.94
C ARG A 161 -3.23 17.24 -10.75
N ARG A 162 -2.57 18.01 -9.88
CA ARG A 162 -1.95 17.50 -8.65
C ARG A 162 -2.97 16.82 -7.72
N ILE A 163 -4.08 17.51 -7.43
CA ILE A 163 -5.15 17.00 -6.55
C ILE A 163 -5.85 15.78 -7.18
N ALA A 164 -6.10 15.79 -8.49
CA ALA A 164 -6.71 14.66 -9.17
C ALA A 164 -5.78 13.43 -9.20
N LEU A 165 -4.47 13.64 -9.39
CA LEU A 165 -3.48 12.57 -9.35
C LEU A 165 -3.39 11.96 -7.95
N GLU A 166 -3.28 12.81 -6.93
CA GLU A 166 -3.30 12.41 -5.52
C GLU A 166 -4.57 11.61 -5.17
N THR A 167 -5.73 12.06 -5.67
CA THR A 167 -7.01 11.38 -5.48
C THR A 167 -7.02 9.99 -6.09
N ARG A 168 -6.51 9.86 -7.33
CA ARG A 168 -6.43 8.56 -8.02
C ARG A 168 -5.39 7.63 -7.39
N GLU A 169 -4.29 8.20 -6.91
CA GLU A 169 -3.15 7.45 -6.38
C GLU A 169 -3.31 6.97 -4.94
N ILE A 170 -4.04 7.74 -4.13
CA ILE A 170 -4.05 7.54 -2.69
C ILE A 170 -5.49 7.43 -2.17
N TYR A 171 -6.33 8.45 -2.38
CA TYR A 171 -7.67 8.48 -1.75
C TYR A 171 -8.66 7.45 -2.33
N ALA A 172 -8.68 7.23 -3.64
CA ALA A 172 -9.56 6.22 -4.24
C ALA A 172 -9.17 4.78 -3.80
N PRO A 173 -7.88 4.40 -3.79
CA PRO A 173 -7.44 3.14 -3.18
C PRO A 173 -7.75 3.03 -1.68
N LEU A 174 -7.60 4.11 -0.91
CA LEU A 174 -7.98 4.13 0.50
C LEU A 174 -9.49 3.88 0.67
N ALA A 175 -10.34 4.60 -0.07
CA ALA A 175 -11.79 4.38 -0.07
C ALA A 175 -12.15 2.92 -0.41
N HIS A 176 -11.43 2.31 -1.36
CA HIS A 176 -11.59 0.89 -1.69
C HIS A 176 -11.28 -0.03 -0.50
N ARG A 177 -10.19 0.25 0.22
CA ARG A 177 -9.73 -0.53 1.37
C ARG A 177 -10.72 -0.49 2.53
N PHE A 178 -11.34 0.66 2.75
CA PHE A 178 -12.38 0.88 3.75
C PHE A 178 -13.78 0.44 3.31
N GLY A 179 -13.93 -0.16 2.12
CA GLY A 179 -15.21 -0.66 1.63
C GLY A 179 -16.17 0.43 1.16
N MET A 180 -15.72 1.69 1.05
CA MET A 180 -16.53 2.83 0.62
C MET A 180 -16.64 2.87 -0.91
N ALA A 181 -17.36 1.91 -1.49
CA ALA A 181 -17.40 1.73 -2.95
C ALA A 181 -18.06 2.91 -3.69
N GLY A 182 -19.06 3.56 -3.08
CA GLY A 182 -19.71 4.74 -3.64
C GLY A 182 -18.76 5.94 -3.73
N VAL A 183 -18.07 6.24 -2.62
CA VAL A 183 -17.07 7.32 -2.59
C VAL A 183 -15.92 7.02 -3.56
N LYS A 184 -15.40 5.78 -3.56
CA LYS A 184 -14.35 5.36 -4.51
C LYS A 184 -14.79 5.61 -5.96
N ALA A 185 -15.99 5.15 -6.32
CA ALA A 185 -16.54 5.25 -7.66
C ALA A 185 -16.52 6.70 -8.16
N GLU A 186 -16.99 7.61 -7.33
CA GLU A 186 -17.09 9.02 -7.65
C GLU A 186 -15.73 9.71 -7.70
N LEU A 187 -14.83 9.43 -6.75
CA LEU A 187 -13.45 9.92 -6.76
C LEU A 187 -12.69 9.49 -8.03
N GLU A 188 -12.86 8.23 -8.47
CA GLU A 188 -12.25 7.71 -9.69
C GLU A 188 -12.78 8.42 -10.94
N ASP A 189 -14.10 8.62 -11.06
CA ASP A 189 -14.71 9.29 -12.22
C ASP A 189 -14.36 10.79 -12.25
N LEU A 190 -14.32 11.46 -11.09
CA LEU A 190 -13.87 12.86 -10.99
C LEU A 190 -12.39 12.98 -11.32
N ALA A 191 -11.52 12.09 -10.82
CA ALA A 191 -10.12 12.09 -11.19
C ALA A 191 -9.92 11.86 -12.69
N PHE A 192 -10.67 10.93 -13.29
CA PHE A 192 -10.65 10.67 -14.73
C PHE A 192 -11.08 11.90 -15.55
N LYS A 193 -12.09 12.64 -15.09
CA LYS A 193 -12.55 13.89 -15.72
C LYS A 193 -11.45 14.95 -15.81
N PHE A 194 -10.58 15.06 -14.80
CA PHE A 194 -9.55 16.10 -14.74
C PHE A 194 -8.18 15.65 -15.29
N LEU A 195 -7.85 14.37 -15.19
CA LEU A 195 -6.57 13.84 -15.68
C LEU A 195 -6.64 13.50 -17.18
N GLU A 196 -7.76 12.96 -17.66
CA GLU A 196 -7.96 12.54 -19.05
C GLU A 196 -9.29 13.07 -19.63
N PRO A 197 -9.44 14.40 -19.81
CA PRO A 197 -10.73 15.03 -20.13
C PRO A 197 -11.32 14.63 -21.50
N GLU A 198 -10.48 14.37 -22.50
CA GLU A 198 -10.93 14.00 -23.84
C GLU A 198 -11.57 12.61 -23.85
N ASP A 199 -10.88 11.64 -23.25
CA ASP A 199 -11.36 10.27 -23.07
C ASP A 199 -12.64 10.24 -22.23
N TYR A 200 -12.70 11.01 -21.15
CA TYR A 200 -13.89 11.16 -20.32
C TYR A 200 -15.08 11.67 -21.13
N ARG A 201 -14.91 12.76 -21.89
CA ARG A 201 -15.99 13.34 -22.72
C ARG A 201 -16.44 12.37 -23.82
N ALA A 202 -15.50 11.69 -24.47
CA ALA A 202 -15.80 10.70 -25.50
C ALA A 202 -16.62 9.54 -24.94
N LEU A 203 -16.20 8.97 -23.80
CA LEU A 203 -16.88 7.85 -23.16
C LEU A 203 -18.25 8.27 -22.60
N SER A 204 -18.34 9.44 -21.96
CA SER A 204 -19.59 9.98 -21.43
C SER A 204 -20.65 10.15 -22.53
N ARG A 205 -20.25 10.65 -23.71
CA ARG A 205 -21.15 10.74 -24.88
C ARG A 205 -21.64 9.37 -25.36
N LYS A 206 -20.74 8.38 -25.48
CA LYS A 206 -21.09 7.02 -25.90
C LYS A 206 -22.06 6.36 -24.91
N VAL A 207 -21.82 6.50 -23.61
CA VAL A 207 -22.68 5.96 -22.55
C VAL A 207 -24.06 6.63 -22.55
N ARG A 208 -24.12 7.96 -22.74
CA ARG A 208 -25.40 8.69 -22.83
C ARG A 208 -26.22 8.25 -24.05
N ALA A 209 -25.57 8.07 -25.20
CA ALA A 209 -26.25 7.66 -26.44
C ALA A 209 -26.93 6.28 -26.32
N ARG A 210 -26.33 5.34 -25.58
CA ARG A 210 -26.87 3.98 -25.38
C ARG A 210 -27.61 3.79 -24.05
N LYS A 211 -28.01 4.88 -23.39
CA LYS A 211 -28.70 4.81 -22.09
C LYS A 211 -30.09 4.19 -22.22
N VAL A 212 -30.89 4.66 -23.18
CA VAL A 212 -32.28 4.21 -23.39
C VAL A 212 -32.34 2.75 -23.79
N GLU A 213 -31.52 2.34 -24.78
CA GLU A 213 -31.40 0.94 -25.22
C GLU A 213 -31.03 0.02 -24.05
N ARG A 214 -30.09 0.46 -23.21
CA ARG A 214 -29.69 -0.29 -22.02
C ARG A 214 -30.80 -0.43 -20.99
N GLU A 215 -31.53 0.65 -20.69
CA GLU A 215 -32.65 0.63 -19.75
C GLU A 215 -33.74 -0.34 -20.21
N GLN A 216 -34.08 -0.31 -21.50
CA GLN A 216 -35.01 -1.27 -22.11
C GLN A 216 -34.53 -2.71 -21.98
N THR A 217 -33.24 -2.97 -22.21
CA THR A 217 -32.69 -4.33 -22.12
C THR A 217 -32.62 -4.83 -20.67
N ILE A 218 -32.31 -3.96 -19.71
CA ILE A 218 -32.39 -4.30 -18.28
C ILE A 218 -33.85 -4.65 -17.91
N GLU A 219 -34.82 -3.91 -18.43
CA GLU A 219 -36.24 -4.13 -18.15
C GLU A 219 -36.71 -5.51 -18.66
N ARG A 220 -36.24 -5.94 -19.83
CA ARG A 220 -36.53 -7.28 -20.40
C ARG A 220 -36.08 -8.44 -19.51
N LEU A 221 -35.04 -8.25 -18.68
CA LEU A 221 -34.67 -9.25 -17.67
C LEU A 221 -35.41 -8.99 -16.34
N ARG A 222 -35.65 -7.72 -15.99
CA ARG A 222 -36.28 -7.32 -14.73
C ARG A 222 -37.68 -7.89 -14.58
N GLU A 223 -38.53 -7.80 -15.61
CA GLU A 223 -39.92 -8.26 -15.54
C GLU A 223 -40.02 -9.78 -15.32
N PRO A 224 -39.39 -10.65 -16.14
CA PRO A 224 -39.46 -12.10 -15.92
C PRO A 224 -38.80 -12.51 -14.59
N LEU A 225 -37.71 -11.84 -14.21
CA LEU A 225 -37.06 -12.12 -12.93
C LEU A 225 -37.97 -11.76 -11.75
N ALA A 226 -38.67 -10.62 -11.81
CA ALA A 226 -39.61 -10.22 -10.77
C ALA A 226 -40.79 -11.20 -10.64
N GLU A 227 -41.30 -11.71 -11.75
CA GLU A 227 -42.36 -12.72 -11.77
C GLU A 227 -41.91 -14.05 -11.15
N GLU A 228 -40.73 -14.54 -11.50
CA GLU A 228 -40.16 -15.77 -10.95
C GLU A 228 -39.82 -15.65 -9.46
N LEU A 229 -39.35 -14.47 -9.02
CA LEU A 229 -39.12 -14.24 -7.59
C LEU A 229 -40.44 -14.22 -6.80
N LYS A 230 -41.50 -13.61 -7.35
CA LYS A 230 -42.83 -13.62 -6.74
C LYS A 230 -43.42 -15.02 -6.67
N SER A 231 -43.31 -15.83 -7.72
CA SER A 231 -43.81 -17.22 -7.74
C SER A 231 -43.06 -18.10 -6.73
N ALA A 232 -41.78 -17.81 -6.48
CA ALA A 232 -40.94 -18.48 -5.49
C ALA A 232 -41.13 -17.99 -4.05
N GLY A 233 -42.09 -17.08 -3.79
CA GLY A 233 -42.41 -16.55 -2.46
C GLY A 233 -41.54 -15.36 -2.01
N LEU A 234 -40.69 -14.81 -2.87
CA LEU A 234 -39.79 -13.69 -2.59
C LEU A 234 -40.40 -12.36 -3.05
N THR A 235 -41.46 -11.91 -2.39
CA THR A 235 -42.23 -10.72 -2.79
C THR A 235 -41.54 -9.38 -2.46
N GLU A 236 -40.59 -9.38 -1.52
CA GLU A 236 -39.88 -8.17 -1.06
C GLU A 236 -38.53 -7.93 -1.76
N ALA A 237 -38.19 -8.76 -2.75
CA ALA A 237 -36.94 -8.64 -3.49
C ALA A 237 -36.95 -7.40 -4.41
N GLU A 238 -35.92 -6.55 -4.28
CA GLU A 238 -35.78 -5.35 -5.11
C GLU A 238 -34.76 -5.58 -6.22
N ILE A 239 -35.19 -5.42 -7.47
CA ILE A 239 -34.33 -5.59 -8.65
C ILE A 239 -34.01 -4.21 -9.24
N THR A 240 -32.73 -3.83 -9.23
CA THR A 240 -32.25 -2.56 -9.76
C THR A 240 -31.15 -2.75 -10.81
N GLY A 241 -31.17 -1.90 -11.84
CA GLY A 241 -30.08 -1.81 -12.81
C GLY A 241 -28.88 -1.10 -12.20
N ARG A 242 -27.68 -1.70 -12.30
CA ARG A 242 -26.45 -1.11 -11.73
C ARG A 242 -25.67 -0.35 -12.81
N PRO A 243 -25.59 1.00 -12.79
CA PRO A 243 -24.69 1.72 -13.68
C PRO A 243 -23.23 1.33 -13.43
N LYS A 244 -22.44 1.23 -14.50
CA LYS A 244 -20.99 1.05 -14.42
C LYS A 244 -20.34 2.43 -14.49
N ASN A 245 -19.39 2.68 -13.60
CA ASN A 245 -18.61 3.92 -13.56
C ASN A 245 -17.77 4.08 -14.83
N LEU A 246 -17.54 5.32 -15.24
CA LEU A 246 -16.83 5.64 -16.49
C LEU A 246 -15.39 5.15 -16.45
N TRP A 247 -14.69 5.40 -15.35
CA TRP A 247 -13.31 4.95 -15.14
C TRP A 247 -13.19 3.42 -15.20
N SER A 248 -14.14 2.70 -14.60
CA SER A 248 -14.16 1.23 -14.64
C SER A 248 -14.35 0.68 -16.06
N ILE A 249 -15.14 1.35 -16.89
CA ILE A 249 -15.31 1.01 -18.31
C ILE A 249 -13.99 1.28 -19.05
N TYR A 250 -13.43 2.48 -18.89
CA TYR A 250 -12.17 2.88 -19.52
C TYR A 250 -11.01 1.94 -19.17
N LYS A 251 -10.85 1.60 -17.89
CA LYS A 251 -9.83 0.66 -17.41
C LYS A 251 -9.99 -0.72 -18.03
N LYS A 252 -11.23 -1.20 -18.23
CA LYS A 252 -11.49 -2.48 -18.90
C LYS A 252 -11.20 -2.41 -20.40
N MET A 253 -11.52 -1.29 -21.06
CA MET A 253 -11.19 -1.04 -22.47
C MET A 253 -9.69 -1.14 -22.69
N LYS A 254 -8.90 -0.38 -21.93
CA LYS A 254 -7.42 -0.42 -22.03
C LYS A 254 -6.82 -1.78 -21.67
N LYS A 255 -7.30 -2.43 -20.61
CA LYS A 255 -6.72 -3.71 -20.14
C LYS A 255 -6.98 -4.88 -21.11
N ARG A 256 -8.13 -4.88 -21.78
CA ARG A 256 -8.55 -5.99 -22.66
C ARG A 256 -8.32 -5.70 -24.14
N ASP A 257 -7.90 -4.47 -24.47
CA ASP A 257 -7.77 -3.97 -25.83
C ASP A 257 -9.01 -4.26 -26.68
N LYS A 258 -10.19 -4.02 -26.10
CA LYS A 258 -11.50 -4.31 -26.70
C LYS A 258 -12.30 -3.02 -26.92
N PRO A 259 -13.08 -2.96 -28.01
CA PRO A 259 -13.94 -1.81 -28.29
C PRO A 259 -15.03 -1.66 -27.21
N PHE A 260 -15.60 -0.45 -27.13
CA PHE A 260 -16.61 -0.10 -26.13
C PHE A 260 -17.81 -1.06 -26.19
N GLU A 261 -18.21 -1.45 -27.39
CA GLU A 261 -19.32 -2.33 -27.73
C GLU A 261 -19.26 -3.65 -26.94
N GLU A 262 -18.12 -4.35 -26.97
CA GLU A 262 -17.95 -5.66 -26.32
C GLU A 262 -17.89 -5.59 -24.78
N ILE A 263 -17.52 -4.44 -24.23
CA ILE A 263 -17.40 -4.24 -22.78
C ILE A 263 -18.71 -3.71 -22.18
N TYR A 264 -19.44 -2.93 -22.98
CA TYR A 264 -20.75 -2.38 -22.66
C TYR A 264 -21.83 -3.46 -22.66
N ASP A 265 -21.67 -4.54 -23.44
CA ASP A 265 -22.64 -5.63 -23.60
C ASP A 265 -22.86 -6.50 -22.34
N LEU A 266 -22.08 -6.30 -21.28
CA LEU A 266 -22.34 -6.90 -19.97
C LEU A 266 -23.26 -6.00 -19.14
N LEU A 267 -24.54 -6.34 -19.11
CA LEU A 267 -25.54 -5.67 -18.28
C LEU A 267 -25.40 -6.13 -16.84
N ALA A 268 -25.42 -5.18 -15.91
CA ALA A 268 -25.29 -5.46 -14.48
C ALA A 268 -26.63 -5.22 -13.78
N VAL A 269 -27.14 -6.26 -13.14
CA VAL A 269 -28.39 -6.23 -12.36
C VAL A 269 -28.07 -6.55 -10.91
N ARG A 270 -28.74 -5.87 -9.99
CA ARG A 270 -28.62 -6.09 -8.55
C ARG A 270 -29.97 -6.56 -8.03
N VAL A 271 -29.96 -7.61 -7.21
CA VAL A 271 -31.11 -8.11 -6.47
C VAL A 271 -30.84 -7.96 -4.99
N LEU A 272 -31.70 -7.20 -4.30
CA LEU A 272 -31.66 -6.99 -2.86
C LEU A 272 -32.72 -7.83 -2.16
N VAL A 273 -32.31 -8.55 -1.13
CA VAL A 273 -33.18 -9.39 -0.30
C VAL A 273 -33.01 -9.06 1.19
N ASN A 274 -33.76 -9.70 2.07
CA ASN A 274 -33.73 -9.37 3.49
C ASN A 274 -32.69 -10.21 4.26
N ASN A 275 -32.54 -11.48 3.91
CA ASN A 275 -31.66 -12.40 4.65
C ASN A 275 -30.76 -13.24 3.74
N ILE A 276 -29.76 -13.89 4.33
CA ILE A 276 -28.77 -14.69 3.61
C ILE A 276 -29.40 -15.93 2.94
N PRO A 277 -30.30 -16.71 3.58
CA PRO A 277 -30.99 -17.81 2.91
C PRO A 277 -31.70 -17.40 1.61
N GLU A 278 -32.36 -16.23 1.61
CA GLU A 278 -33.00 -15.68 0.42
C GLU A 278 -32.00 -15.41 -0.70
N CYS A 279 -30.76 -14.98 -0.40
CA CYS A 279 -29.73 -14.81 -1.44
C CYS A 279 -29.47 -16.10 -2.21
N TYR A 280 -29.37 -17.24 -1.52
CA TYR A 280 -29.14 -18.54 -2.13
C TYR A 280 -30.40 -19.07 -2.82
N HIS A 281 -31.59 -18.77 -2.30
CA HIS A 281 -32.86 -19.10 -2.96
C HIS A 281 -32.98 -18.37 -4.31
N VAL A 282 -32.71 -17.06 -4.33
CA VAL A 282 -32.65 -16.25 -5.58
C VAL A 282 -31.64 -16.84 -6.56
N LEU A 283 -30.46 -17.25 -6.10
CA LEU A 283 -29.45 -17.85 -6.96
C LEU A 283 -29.99 -19.14 -7.62
N GLY A 284 -30.67 -19.99 -6.84
CA GLY A 284 -31.31 -21.21 -7.34
C GLY A 284 -32.40 -20.93 -8.38
N VAL A 285 -33.28 -19.96 -8.13
CA VAL A 285 -34.34 -19.54 -9.07
C VAL A 285 -33.73 -19.07 -10.39
N ILE A 286 -32.68 -18.23 -10.32
CA ILE A 286 -32.00 -17.72 -11.52
C ILE A 286 -31.36 -18.87 -12.31
N HIS A 287 -30.66 -19.80 -11.66
CA HIS A 287 -29.97 -20.90 -12.34
C HIS A 287 -30.92 -21.96 -12.90
N HIS A 288 -32.13 -22.06 -12.35
CA HIS A 288 -33.19 -22.89 -12.90
C HIS A 288 -33.75 -22.33 -14.23
N LYS A 289 -33.93 -20.99 -14.29
CA LYS A 289 -34.51 -20.33 -15.46
C LYS A 289 -33.49 -20.02 -16.56
N TRP A 290 -32.28 -19.62 -16.19
CA TRP A 290 -31.23 -19.20 -17.13
C TRP A 290 -29.93 -19.96 -16.90
N THR A 291 -29.30 -20.40 -17.99
CA THR A 291 -28.05 -21.15 -17.94
C THR A 291 -26.90 -20.28 -17.39
N PRO A 292 -26.26 -20.66 -16.26
CA PRO A 292 -25.14 -19.92 -15.71
C PRO A 292 -23.82 -20.29 -16.36
N LEU A 293 -22.90 -19.32 -16.41
CA LEU A 293 -21.52 -19.56 -16.80
C LEU A 293 -20.69 -19.95 -15.56
N GLN A 294 -20.34 -21.24 -15.44
CA GLN A 294 -19.74 -21.83 -14.23
C GLN A 294 -18.51 -21.07 -13.72
N GLU A 295 -17.59 -20.69 -14.61
CA GLU A 295 -16.35 -19.95 -14.25
C GLU A 295 -16.60 -18.55 -13.67
N ARG A 296 -17.83 -18.05 -13.74
CA ARG A 296 -18.22 -16.70 -13.29
C ARG A 296 -19.19 -16.69 -12.12
N ILE A 297 -19.35 -17.82 -11.45
CA ILE A 297 -20.07 -17.89 -10.18
C ILE A 297 -19.07 -17.60 -9.06
N LYS A 298 -19.38 -16.62 -8.21
CA LYS A 298 -18.54 -16.25 -7.06
C LYS A 298 -19.39 -16.01 -5.84
N ASP A 299 -19.07 -16.74 -4.78
CA ASP A 299 -19.71 -16.59 -3.49
C ASP A 299 -18.83 -15.71 -2.57
N TYR A 300 -19.10 -14.41 -2.55
CA TYR A 300 -18.47 -13.50 -1.59
C TYR A 300 -19.23 -13.42 -0.26
N ILE A 301 -20.32 -14.16 -0.06
CA ILE A 301 -20.97 -14.27 1.25
C ILE A 301 -20.17 -15.25 2.13
N ALA A 302 -19.88 -16.44 1.59
CA ALA A 302 -19.07 -17.46 2.26
C ALA A 302 -17.58 -17.08 2.36
N SER A 303 -17.07 -16.31 1.39
CA SER A 303 -15.70 -15.79 1.37
C SER A 303 -15.68 -14.27 1.13
N PRO A 304 -15.96 -13.46 2.18
CA PRO A 304 -15.96 -12.00 2.08
C PRO A 304 -14.62 -11.45 1.60
N LYS A 305 -14.66 -10.34 0.86
CA LYS A 305 -13.43 -9.62 0.51
C LYS A 305 -12.85 -8.91 1.73
N SER A 306 -11.58 -8.52 1.67
CA SER A 306 -10.90 -7.80 2.76
C SER A 306 -11.48 -6.45 3.10
N ASN A 307 -12.21 -5.83 2.18
CA ASN A 307 -12.93 -4.58 2.42
C ASN A 307 -14.35 -4.80 2.95
N GLY A 308 -14.67 -6.00 3.46
CA GLY A 308 -15.99 -6.34 4.01
C GLY A 308 -17.06 -6.62 2.96
N TYR A 309 -16.71 -6.57 1.67
CA TYR A 309 -17.68 -6.76 0.59
C TYR A 309 -18.23 -8.19 0.54
N GLN A 310 -19.56 -8.30 0.60
CA GLN A 310 -20.32 -9.55 0.51
C GLN A 310 -21.41 -9.45 -0.57
N SER A 311 -21.48 -10.46 -1.44
CA SER A 311 -22.52 -10.63 -2.47
C SER A 311 -22.31 -11.95 -3.23
N LEU A 312 -23.38 -12.57 -3.72
CA LEU A 312 -23.29 -13.63 -4.72
C LEU A 312 -23.24 -13.00 -6.11
N HIS A 313 -22.23 -13.36 -6.91
CA HIS A 313 -22.12 -12.93 -8.30
C HIS A 313 -22.34 -14.12 -9.20
N THR A 314 -23.19 -13.96 -10.20
CA THR A 314 -23.38 -14.96 -11.24
C THR A 314 -23.51 -14.28 -12.60
N THR A 315 -23.00 -14.91 -13.65
CA THR A 315 -23.23 -14.47 -15.03
C THR A 315 -24.08 -15.51 -15.73
N VAL A 316 -25.19 -15.09 -16.33
CA VAL A 316 -26.17 -15.97 -16.98
C VAL A 316 -26.47 -15.51 -18.40
N PHE A 317 -26.89 -16.45 -19.25
CA PHE A 317 -27.45 -16.15 -20.56
C PHE A 317 -28.92 -15.76 -20.38
N GLY A 318 -29.20 -14.46 -20.51
CA GLY A 318 -30.56 -13.93 -20.37
C GLY A 318 -31.37 -14.00 -21.67
N PRO A 319 -32.53 -13.31 -21.69
CA PRO A 319 -33.35 -13.17 -22.89
C PRO A 319 -32.53 -12.65 -24.08
N SER A 320 -32.80 -13.17 -25.28
CA SER A 320 -32.08 -12.81 -26.52
C SER A 320 -30.59 -13.22 -26.57
N GLY A 321 -30.12 -14.10 -25.68
CA GLY A 321 -28.76 -14.66 -25.72
C GLY A 321 -27.67 -13.73 -25.18
N GLN A 322 -28.05 -12.59 -24.60
CA GLN A 322 -27.12 -11.64 -23.99
C GLN A 322 -26.65 -12.08 -22.61
N LEU A 323 -25.45 -11.64 -22.21
CA LEU A 323 -24.86 -11.98 -20.92
C LEU A 323 -25.21 -10.95 -19.85
N TYR A 324 -25.84 -11.41 -18.77
CA TYR A 324 -26.19 -10.57 -17.61
C TYR A 324 -25.34 -10.97 -16.41
N GLU A 325 -24.70 -9.98 -15.80
CA GLU A 325 -24.02 -10.11 -14.50
C GLU A 325 -25.02 -9.74 -13.39
N ILE A 326 -25.45 -10.73 -12.62
CA ILE A 326 -26.41 -10.55 -11.53
C ILE A 326 -25.68 -10.59 -10.19
N GLN A 327 -25.92 -9.58 -9.36
CA GLN A 327 -25.38 -9.45 -8.01
C GLN A 327 -26.51 -9.58 -6.99
N ILE A 328 -26.46 -10.62 -6.16
CA ILE A 328 -27.46 -10.88 -5.14
C ILE A 328 -26.83 -10.58 -3.78
N ARG A 329 -27.52 -9.82 -2.95
CA ARG A 329 -27.05 -9.49 -1.59
C ARG A 329 -28.22 -9.03 -0.71
N THR A 330 -28.04 -9.03 0.60
CA THR A 330 -29.03 -8.45 1.50
C THR A 330 -29.00 -6.92 1.48
N ARG A 331 -30.04 -6.26 2.00
CA ARG A 331 -30.06 -4.80 2.21
C ARG A 331 -28.93 -4.33 3.14
N GLU A 332 -28.63 -5.10 4.18
CA GLU A 332 -27.49 -4.85 5.08
C GLU A 332 -26.15 -4.95 4.34
N MET A 333 -25.93 -6.04 3.59
CA MET A 333 -24.73 -6.21 2.75
C MET A 333 -24.62 -5.11 1.69
N HIS A 334 -25.76 -4.59 1.20
CA HIS A 334 -25.76 -3.47 0.29
C HIS A 334 -25.28 -2.19 0.96
N HIS A 335 -25.80 -1.88 2.15
CA HIS A 335 -25.39 -0.74 2.95
C HIS A 335 -23.88 -0.79 3.26
N THR A 336 -23.39 -1.94 3.73
CA THR A 336 -21.95 -2.18 3.97
C THR A 336 -21.12 -2.08 2.70
N ALA A 337 -21.63 -2.52 1.55
CA ALA A 337 -20.88 -2.43 0.30
C ALA A 337 -20.80 -1.00 -0.28
N GLU A 338 -21.76 -0.12 0.02
CA GLU A 338 -21.73 1.27 -0.45
C GLU A 338 -20.93 2.17 0.51
N TYR A 339 -21.14 1.99 1.81
CA TYR A 339 -20.59 2.85 2.87
C TYR A 339 -19.42 2.24 3.66
N GLY A 340 -19.17 0.94 3.52
CA GLY A 340 -18.00 0.28 4.11
C GLY A 340 -17.95 0.39 5.63
N ILE A 341 -16.81 0.82 6.14
CA ILE A 341 -16.57 1.03 7.58
C ILE A 341 -17.56 2.00 8.24
N ALA A 342 -18.14 2.96 7.48
CA ALA A 342 -19.16 3.87 7.97
C ALA A 342 -20.45 3.12 8.36
N ALA A 343 -20.83 2.09 7.59
CA ALA A 343 -22.00 1.28 7.89
C ALA A 343 -21.88 0.51 9.22
N HIS A 344 -20.68 0.03 9.55
CA HIS A 344 -20.46 -0.75 10.78
C HIS A 344 -20.58 0.09 12.05
N TRP A 345 -20.36 1.41 11.98
CA TRP A 345 -20.51 2.31 13.13
C TRP A 345 -21.95 2.54 13.57
N LEU A 346 -22.91 2.44 12.65
CA LEU A 346 -24.33 2.45 13.00
C LEU A 346 -24.74 1.29 13.92
N PHE A 347 -24.16 0.11 13.73
CA PHE A 347 -24.59 -1.11 14.42
C PHE A 347 -23.90 -1.34 15.78
N LYS A 348 -22.96 -0.46 16.16
CA LYS A 348 -22.24 -0.56 17.44
C LYS A 348 -23.10 -0.23 18.66
N GLU A 349 -24.25 0.44 18.49
CA GLU A 349 -25.25 0.59 19.55
C GLU A 349 -25.87 -0.75 19.99
N GLY A 350 -25.68 -1.84 19.23
CA GLY A 350 -26.23 -3.18 19.51
C GLY A 350 -25.25 -4.24 20.09
N GLY A 351 -24.00 -3.90 20.41
CA GLY A 351 -23.12 -4.77 21.22
C GLY A 351 -22.42 -5.97 20.54
N LYS A 352 -22.27 -6.01 19.20
CA LYS A 352 -21.41 -6.99 18.47
C LYS A 352 -20.69 -6.26 17.33
N SER A 353 -19.40 -6.38 17.00
CA SER A 353 -18.23 -7.14 17.45
C SER A 353 -16.97 -6.27 17.22
N PRO A 354 -15.96 -6.26 18.12
CA PRO A 354 -14.71 -5.51 17.92
C PRO A 354 -13.86 -5.98 16.73
N ASP A 355 -14.03 -7.24 16.29
CA ASP A 355 -13.12 -7.92 15.37
C ASP A 355 -13.09 -7.36 13.94
N GLU A 356 -14.17 -6.77 13.43
CA GLU A 356 -14.21 -6.29 12.04
C GLU A 356 -13.45 -5.01 11.80
N LEU A 357 -13.63 -4.03 12.69
CA LEU A 357 -12.85 -2.80 12.66
C LEU A 357 -11.37 -3.12 12.88
N ASP A 358 -11.05 -4.00 13.83
CA ASP A 358 -9.69 -4.47 14.07
C ASP A 358 -9.10 -5.18 12.84
N ARG A 359 -9.89 -5.92 12.06
CA ARG A 359 -9.43 -6.55 10.80
C ARG A 359 -9.08 -5.52 9.72
N HIS A 360 -9.82 -4.41 9.62
CA HIS A 360 -9.50 -3.31 8.70
C HIS A 360 -8.28 -2.51 9.20
N LEU A 361 -8.17 -2.30 10.51
CA LEU A 361 -7.07 -1.59 11.16
C LEU A 361 -5.77 -2.42 11.28
N ALA A 362 -5.84 -3.75 11.25
CA ALA A 362 -4.67 -4.63 11.34
C ALA A 362 -3.66 -4.38 10.21
N TRP A 363 -4.16 -4.10 9.00
CA TRP A 363 -3.33 -3.70 7.87
C TRP A 363 -2.58 -2.38 8.16
N PHE A 364 -3.27 -1.40 8.74
CA PHE A 364 -2.67 -0.12 9.12
C PHE A 364 -1.59 -0.28 10.19
N ARG A 365 -1.83 -1.11 11.21
CA ARG A 365 -0.83 -1.39 12.26
C ARG A 365 0.44 -2.00 11.67
N GLN A 366 0.31 -2.94 10.72
CA GLN A 366 1.46 -3.52 10.02
C GLN A 366 2.23 -2.48 9.19
N LEU A 367 1.53 -1.52 8.57
CA LEU A 367 2.15 -0.46 7.81
C LEU A 367 2.88 0.55 8.73
N LEU A 368 2.32 0.83 9.91
CA LEU A 368 2.97 1.64 10.95
C LEU A 368 4.18 0.93 11.59
N GLU A 369 4.16 -0.39 11.73
CA GLU A 369 5.33 -1.15 12.20
C GLU A 369 6.50 -1.06 11.21
N LEU A 370 6.25 -1.15 9.90
CA LEU A 370 7.28 -0.99 8.87
C LEU A 370 7.95 0.40 8.92
N GLN A 371 7.23 1.41 9.39
CA GLN A 371 7.73 2.78 9.53
C GLN A 371 8.81 2.90 10.61
N GLN A 372 8.82 2.06 11.65
CA GLN A 372 9.90 2.05 12.64
C GLN A 372 11.25 1.66 12.03
N ASP A 373 11.22 0.89 10.94
CA ASP A 373 12.42 0.38 10.26
C ASP A 373 12.79 1.18 8.98
N THR A 374 11.98 2.15 8.54
CA THR A 374 12.24 2.91 7.29
C THR A 374 13.05 4.17 7.56
N HIS A 375 14.10 4.42 6.77
CA HIS A 375 14.99 5.56 6.97
C HIS A 375 14.60 6.83 6.20
N THR A 376 13.72 6.73 5.20
CA THR A 376 13.30 7.89 4.37
C THR A 376 11.78 7.97 4.16
N PRO A 377 11.19 9.18 4.12
CA PRO A 377 9.75 9.39 3.86
C PRO A 377 9.30 8.97 2.45
N GLU A 378 10.19 9.00 1.46
CA GLU A 378 9.88 8.61 0.08
C GLU A 378 9.67 7.09 -0.04
N GLU A 379 10.49 6.29 0.63
CA GLU A 379 10.33 4.83 0.67
C GLU A 379 8.97 4.46 1.30
N PHE A 380 8.56 5.20 2.32
CA PHE A 380 7.25 5.02 2.96
C PHE A 380 6.09 5.25 1.99
N LEU A 381 6.13 6.33 1.20
CA LEU A 381 5.09 6.60 0.19
C LEU A 381 5.04 5.53 -0.90
N GLU A 382 6.19 5.03 -1.34
CA GLU A 382 6.25 3.95 -2.32
C GLU A 382 5.63 2.67 -1.76
N PHE A 383 5.96 2.31 -0.51
CA PHE A 383 5.35 1.15 0.16
C PHE A 383 3.85 1.29 0.33
N LEU A 384 3.38 2.46 0.76
CA LEU A 384 1.96 2.75 0.90
C LEU A 384 1.23 2.58 -0.45
N LYS A 385 1.78 3.12 -1.54
CA LYS A 385 1.19 2.97 -2.88
C LYS A 385 1.14 1.50 -3.31
N VAL A 386 2.25 0.77 -3.22
CA VAL A 386 2.30 -0.64 -3.64
C VAL A 386 1.24 -1.46 -2.92
N ASP A 387 1.09 -1.25 -1.62
CA ASP A 387 0.19 -2.04 -0.79
C ASP A 387 -1.30 -1.67 -0.98
N LEU A 388 -1.60 -0.39 -1.27
CA LEU A 388 -2.94 0.08 -1.59
C LEU A 388 -3.50 -0.48 -2.91
N TYR A 389 -2.63 -0.83 -3.86
CA TYR A 389 -3.03 -1.19 -5.23
C TYR A 389 -3.22 -2.68 -5.50
N GLN A 390 -2.76 -3.56 -4.61
CA GLN A 390 -2.77 -4.99 -4.90
C GLN A 390 -4.12 -5.63 -4.59
N ASP A 391 -4.74 -6.22 -5.61
CA ASP A 391 -5.85 -7.17 -5.44
C ASP A 391 -5.40 -8.26 -4.47
N GLU A 392 -6.24 -8.77 -3.58
CA GLU A 392 -5.82 -9.82 -2.65
C GLU A 392 -6.22 -11.22 -3.11
N ILE A 393 -5.45 -12.21 -2.66
CA ILE A 393 -5.70 -13.64 -2.75
C ILE A 393 -5.78 -14.21 -1.33
N PHE A 394 -6.65 -15.20 -1.16
CA PHE A 394 -6.77 -16.00 0.04
C PHE A 394 -6.03 -17.30 -0.17
N VAL A 395 -5.08 -17.59 0.72
CA VAL A 395 -4.32 -18.84 0.74
C VAL A 395 -4.50 -19.51 2.08
N PHE A 396 -4.56 -20.83 2.06
CA PHE A 396 -4.81 -21.64 3.24
C PHE A 396 -3.49 -22.17 3.80
N THR A 397 -3.33 -22.16 5.11
CA THR A 397 -2.29 -22.95 5.78
C THR A 397 -2.74 -24.41 5.86
N PRO A 398 -1.82 -25.37 6.06
CA PRO A 398 -2.20 -26.78 6.24
C PRO A 398 -3.10 -27.03 7.46
N ARG A 399 -3.14 -26.08 8.41
CA ARG A 399 -4.00 -26.12 9.59
C ARG A 399 -5.42 -25.56 9.34
N GLY A 400 -5.69 -25.06 8.13
CA GLY A 400 -6.96 -24.45 7.75
C GLY A 400 -7.04 -22.95 7.99
N ASP A 401 -5.97 -22.30 8.47
CA ASP A 401 -5.97 -20.85 8.67
C ASP A 401 -5.94 -20.13 7.33
N VAL A 402 -6.78 -19.10 7.18
CA VAL A 402 -6.79 -18.27 5.97
C VAL A 402 -5.82 -17.11 6.14
N LYS A 403 -4.85 -17.01 5.22
CA LYS A 403 -3.94 -15.86 5.11
C LYS A 403 -4.27 -15.05 3.86
N ARG A 404 -4.31 -13.73 4.04
CA ARG A 404 -4.55 -12.74 2.99
C ARG A 404 -3.21 -12.24 2.49
N LEU A 405 -2.99 -12.35 1.19
CA LEU A 405 -1.79 -11.87 0.53
C LEU A 405 -2.17 -11.09 -0.72
N PRO A 406 -1.31 -10.20 -1.21
CA PRO A 406 -1.57 -9.58 -2.49
C PRO A 406 -1.48 -10.57 -3.65
N LYS A 407 -2.15 -10.24 -4.75
CA LYS A 407 -2.18 -11.05 -5.96
C LYS A 407 -0.81 -11.03 -6.62
N GLY A 408 -0.34 -12.23 -6.95
CA GLY A 408 1.03 -12.43 -7.42
C GLY A 408 2.02 -12.67 -6.30
N ALA A 409 1.60 -12.60 -5.03
CA ALA A 409 2.43 -12.99 -3.90
C ALA A 409 2.94 -14.41 -4.08
N THR A 410 4.14 -14.62 -3.56
CA THR A 410 4.88 -15.88 -3.64
C THR A 410 4.84 -16.61 -2.30
N PRO A 411 5.26 -17.89 -2.25
CA PRO A 411 5.48 -18.58 -0.97
C PRO A 411 6.41 -17.83 -0.01
N ILE A 412 7.36 -17.04 -0.52
CA ILE A 412 8.27 -16.21 0.29
C ILE A 412 7.46 -15.13 1.02
N ASP A 413 6.55 -14.46 0.30
CA ASP A 413 5.64 -13.46 0.89
C ASP A 413 4.78 -14.06 2.00
N LEU A 414 4.27 -15.29 1.79
CA LEU A 414 3.52 -16.01 2.83
C LEU A 414 4.39 -16.31 4.06
N ALA A 415 5.63 -16.76 3.85
CA ALA A 415 6.54 -17.12 4.94
C ALA A 415 6.79 -15.90 5.86
N PHE A 416 7.10 -14.73 5.29
CA PHE A 416 7.28 -13.49 6.05
C PHE A 416 5.97 -12.92 6.63
N ALA A 417 4.82 -13.23 6.03
CA ALA A 417 3.51 -12.87 6.57
C ALA A 417 3.10 -13.74 7.78
N VAL A 418 3.57 -14.99 7.84
CA VAL A 418 3.38 -15.87 8.99
C VAL A 418 4.29 -15.44 10.14
N HIS A 419 5.60 -15.37 9.91
CA HIS A 419 6.57 -14.91 10.90
C HIS A 419 7.89 -14.53 10.23
N THR A 420 8.61 -13.54 10.77
CA THR A 420 9.91 -13.12 10.21
C THR A 420 10.93 -14.27 10.21
N GLU A 421 11.00 -15.07 11.28
CA GLU A 421 11.92 -16.22 11.35
C GLU A 421 11.56 -17.32 10.34
N VAL A 422 10.27 -17.56 10.11
CA VAL A 422 9.80 -18.53 9.10
C VAL A 422 10.19 -18.06 7.70
N GLY A 423 10.08 -16.76 7.43
CA GLY A 423 10.58 -16.13 6.21
C GLY A 423 12.10 -16.26 6.04
N GLN A 424 12.87 -15.97 7.10
CA GLN A 424 14.33 -16.04 7.08
C GLN A 424 14.86 -17.45 6.85
N HIS A 425 14.22 -18.46 7.45
CA HIS A 425 14.59 -19.86 7.33
C HIS A 425 13.83 -20.60 6.23
N CYS A 426 13.18 -19.90 5.30
CA CYS A 426 12.43 -20.53 4.22
C CYS A 426 13.39 -21.23 3.22
N GLN A 427 13.25 -22.56 3.08
CA GLN A 427 14.02 -23.36 2.10
C GLN A 427 13.18 -23.69 0.87
N GLY A 428 11.88 -23.92 1.05
CA GLY A 428 10.98 -24.35 -0.01
C GLY A 428 9.52 -24.22 0.40
N ALA A 429 8.63 -24.55 -0.52
CA ALA A 429 7.19 -24.56 -0.25
C ALA A 429 6.49 -25.71 -0.97
N ARG A 430 5.45 -26.25 -0.35
CA ARG A 430 4.48 -27.13 -1.02
C ARG A 430 3.18 -26.36 -1.25
N ILE A 431 2.68 -26.42 -2.47
CA ILE A 431 1.39 -25.85 -2.87
C ILE A 431 0.46 -27.01 -3.22
N ASN A 432 -0.68 -27.11 -2.53
CA ASN A 432 -1.66 -28.19 -2.67
C ASN A 432 -1.02 -29.58 -2.56
N GLY A 433 -0.10 -29.74 -1.58
CA GLY A 433 0.61 -30.99 -1.32
C GLY A 433 1.79 -31.31 -2.26
N ARG A 434 2.06 -30.48 -3.28
CA ARG A 434 3.18 -30.68 -4.22
C ARG A 434 4.27 -29.65 -4.03
N ILE A 435 5.54 -30.06 -4.09
CA ILE A 435 6.69 -29.14 -4.04
C ILE A 435 6.60 -28.17 -5.21
N ALA A 436 6.71 -26.87 -4.92
CA ALA A 436 6.65 -25.80 -5.90
C ALA A 436 7.81 -24.82 -5.70
N PRO A 437 8.29 -24.16 -6.78
CA PRO A 437 9.36 -23.19 -6.67
C PRO A 437 8.90 -21.93 -5.93
N LEU A 438 9.82 -21.32 -5.17
CA LEU A 438 9.54 -20.15 -4.33
C LEU A 438 9.15 -18.89 -5.13
N HIS A 439 9.46 -18.80 -6.43
CA HIS A 439 9.06 -17.67 -7.28
C HIS A 439 7.66 -17.83 -7.89
N ARG A 440 7.00 -18.97 -7.71
CA ARG A 440 5.68 -19.22 -8.30
C ARG A 440 4.64 -18.31 -7.63
N PRO A 441 3.86 -17.54 -8.40
CA PRO A 441 2.77 -16.75 -7.84
C PRO A 441 1.66 -17.68 -7.32
N LEU A 442 1.20 -17.39 -6.11
CA LEU A 442 0.10 -18.08 -5.45
C LEU A 442 -1.24 -17.70 -6.07
N LYS A 443 -2.19 -18.64 -6.06
CA LYS A 443 -3.56 -18.43 -6.52
C LYS A 443 -4.54 -18.46 -5.35
N ASN A 444 -5.69 -17.84 -5.58
CA ASN A 444 -6.79 -17.87 -4.61
C ASN A 444 -7.24 -19.32 -4.39
N GLY A 445 -7.28 -19.76 -3.14
CA GLY A 445 -7.64 -21.12 -2.75
C GLY A 445 -6.48 -22.10 -2.62
N ASP A 446 -5.24 -21.68 -2.93
CA ASP A 446 -4.08 -22.55 -2.76
C ASP A 446 -3.80 -22.82 -1.27
N THR A 447 -3.56 -24.08 -0.93
CA THR A 447 -3.04 -24.49 0.37
C THR A 447 -1.53 -24.51 0.31
N VAL A 448 -0.85 -23.73 1.15
CA VAL A 448 0.60 -23.54 1.08
C VAL A 448 1.26 -23.94 2.40
N GLU A 449 2.16 -24.91 2.33
CA GLU A 449 3.02 -25.34 3.42
C GLU A 449 4.43 -24.77 3.20
N VAL A 450 4.90 -23.91 4.10
CA VAL A 450 6.27 -23.38 4.06
C VAL A 450 7.20 -24.39 4.73
N MET A 451 8.26 -24.78 4.02
CA MET A 451 9.31 -25.65 4.54
C MET A 451 10.47 -24.81 5.04
N THR A 452 10.79 -24.92 6.33
CA THR A 452 11.88 -24.17 6.98
C THR A 452 13.08 -25.05 7.29
N SER A 453 14.29 -24.49 7.22
CA SER A 453 15.54 -25.15 7.62
C SER A 453 16.42 -24.17 8.40
N PRO A 454 17.08 -24.59 9.50
CA PRO A 454 17.97 -23.72 10.27
C PRO A 454 19.15 -23.15 9.46
N GLN A 455 19.58 -23.85 8.41
CA GLN A 455 20.67 -23.41 7.54
C GLN A 455 20.19 -22.52 6.38
N ALA A 456 18.88 -22.46 6.13
CA ALA A 456 18.34 -21.63 5.07
C ALA A 456 18.45 -20.15 5.45
N LYS A 457 18.80 -19.34 4.45
CA LYS A 457 19.04 -17.91 4.56
C LYS A 457 18.43 -17.20 3.35
N PRO A 458 17.92 -15.96 3.50
CA PRO A 458 17.43 -15.17 2.38
C PRO A 458 18.53 -14.93 1.33
N SER A 459 18.18 -14.93 0.06
CA SER A 459 19.09 -14.58 -1.04
C SER A 459 18.69 -13.26 -1.70
N ARG A 460 19.65 -12.62 -2.39
CA ARG A 460 19.39 -11.38 -3.17
C ARG A 460 18.35 -11.61 -4.27
N ASP A 461 18.31 -12.81 -4.86
CA ASP A 461 17.38 -13.18 -5.92
C ASP A 461 15.91 -13.11 -5.47
N TRP A 462 15.64 -13.30 -4.17
CA TRP A 462 14.27 -13.20 -3.65
C TRP A 462 13.68 -11.81 -3.84
N LEU A 463 14.51 -10.75 -3.85
CA LEU A 463 14.05 -9.38 -4.05
C LEU A 463 13.37 -9.17 -5.41
N ALA A 464 13.72 -9.98 -6.42
CA ALA A 464 13.09 -9.92 -7.75
C ALA A 464 11.71 -10.58 -7.80
N HIS A 465 11.41 -11.48 -6.86
CA HIS A 465 10.19 -12.31 -6.90
C HIS A 465 9.15 -11.89 -5.85
N VAL A 466 9.62 -11.37 -4.72
CA VAL A 466 8.80 -10.93 -3.59
C VAL A 466 7.93 -9.74 -3.97
N GLN A 467 6.64 -9.83 -3.68
CA GLN A 467 5.67 -8.78 -4.01
C GLN A 467 5.41 -7.82 -2.84
N THR A 468 5.36 -8.35 -1.61
CA THR A 468 4.99 -7.58 -0.42
C THR A 468 6.11 -6.64 0.03
N ALA A 469 5.74 -5.43 0.45
CA ALA A 469 6.67 -4.45 1.00
C ALA A 469 7.40 -5.00 2.24
N ARG A 470 6.65 -5.68 3.13
CA ARG A 470 7.18 -6.28 4.35
C ARG A 470 8.30 -7.29 4.08
N ALA A 471 8.05 -8.28 3.22
CA ALA A 471 9.06 -9.29 2.93
C ALA A 471 10.27 -8.65 2.23
N ARG A 472 10.06 -7.74 1.27
CA ARG A 472 11.15 -7.04 0.58
C ARG A 472 12.02 -6.26 1.55
N HIS A 473 11.40 -5.55 2.49
CA HIS A 473 12.11 -4.80 3.52
C HIS A 473 12.93 -5.71 4.43
N LYS A 474 12.32 -6.77 5.00
CA LYS A 474 13.03 -7.71 5.89
C LYS A 474 14.17 -8.45 5.19
N ILE A 475 14.01 -8.80 3.92
CA ILE A 475 15.10 -9.39 3.12
C ILE A 475 16.23 -8.38 2.90
N ARG A 476 15.93 -7.13 2.52
CA ARG A 476 16.97 -6.08 2.38
C ARG A 476 17.70 -5.80 3.70
N GLN A 477 16.97 -5.79 4.82
CA GLN A 477 17.55 -5.59 6.15
C GLN A 477 18.51 -6.74 6.49
N TRP A 478 18.09 -7.98 6.27
CA TRP A 478 18.92 -9.16 6.50
C TRP A 478 20.18 -9.18 5.62
N ILE A 479 20.05 -8.87 4.32
CA ILE A 479 21.21 -8.80 3.40
C ILE A 479 22.19 -7.72 3.85
N ARG A 480 21.70 -6.54 4.23
CA ARG A 480 22.56 -5.45 4.73
C ARG A 480 23.30 -5.84 6.00
N GLN A 481 22.61 -6.52 6.92
CA GLN A 481 23.22 -7.02 8.15
C GLN A 481 24.30 -8.08 7.84
N GLU A 482 24.01 -9.04 6.97
CA GLU A 482 24.97 -10.09 6.60
C GLU A 482 26.20 -9.53 5.86
N GLU A 483 26.00 -8.56 4.96
CA GLU A 483 27.09 -7.86 4.28
C GLU A 483 27.93 -7.03 5.25
N HIS A 484 27.30 -6.42 6.26
CA HIS A 484 28.00 -5.69 7.31
C HIS A 484 28.84 -6.62 8.18
N GLU A 485 28.30 -7.75 8.64
CA GLU A 485 29.00 -8.75 9.44
C GLU A 485 30.21 -9.34 8.68
N LYS A 486 30.01 -9.73 7.41
CA LYS A 486 31.12 -10.21 6.55
C LYS A 486 32.19 -9.14 6.34
N SER A 487 31.79 -7.89 6.15
CA SER A 487 32.73 -6.77 6.00
C SER A 487 33.49 -6.51 7.29
N LEU A 488 32.84 -6.65 8.45
CA LEU A 488 33.45 -6.52 9.77
C LEU A 488 34.50 -7.60 9.99
N GLU A 489 34.15 -8.87 9.75
CA GLU A 489 35.09 -10.01 9.84
C GLU A 489 36.29 -9.83 8.92
N LEU A 490 36.05 -9.46 7.66
CA LEU A 490 37.12 -9.23 6.67
C LEU A 490 38.01 -8.05 7.09
N GLY A 491 37.42 -6.96 7.58
CA GLY A 491 38.14 -5.79 8.06
C GLY A 491 39.01 -6.09 9.28
N GLN A 492 38.49 -6.86 10.24
CA GLN A 492 39.24 -7.35 11.39
C GLN A 492 40.41 -8.22 10.96
N GLU A 493 40.21 -9.14 9.99
CA GLU A 493 41.27 -10.00 9.49
C GLU A 493 42.35 -9.21 8.75
N ILE A 494 41.96 -8.23 7.92
CA ILE A 494 42.87 -7.33 7.20
C ILE A 494 43.72 -6.53 8.19
N LEU A 495 43.09 -5.91 9.19
CA LEU A 495 43.78 -5.14 10.22
C LEU A 495 44.72 -6.03 11.04
N ALA A 496 44.26 -7.19 11.51
CA ALA A 496 45.07 -8.10 12.31
C ALA A 496 46.28 -8.62 11.52
N ARG A 497 46.10 -8.98 10.24
CA ARG A 497 47.18 -9.43 9.36
C ARG A 497 48.22 -8.34 9.17
N GLU A 498 47.76 -7.11 9.00
CA GLU A 498 48.63 -5.98 8.72
C GLU A 498 49.39 -5.49 9.96
N VAL A 499 48.75 -5.48 11.13
CA VAL A 499 49.37 -5.22 12.44
C VAL A 499 50.47 -6.27 12.72
N ARG A 500 50.18 -7.56 12.51
CA ARG A 500 51.19 -8.64 12.62
C ARG A 500 52.34 -8.45 11.64
N ARG A 501 52.06 -8.08 10.38
CA ARG A 501 53.08 -7.85 9.35
C ARG A 501 54.03 -6.72 9.75
N ARG A 502 53.52 -5.67 10.40
CA ARG A 502 54.30 -4.54 10.92
C ARG A 502 54.88 -4.75 12.32
N ARG A 503 54.63 -5.91 12.96
CA ARG A 503 55.05 -6.23 14.34
C ARG A 503 54.59 -5.18 15.36
N LEU A 504 53.39 -4.63 15.15
CA LEU A 504 52.78 -3.66 16.06
C LEU A 504 51.90 -4.39 17.08
N ASP A 505 51.69 -3.76 18.24
CA ASP A 505 50.77 -4.27 19.25
C ASP A 505 49.33 -4.21 18.74
N ALA A 506 48.53 -5.24 19.02
CA ALA A 506 47.13 -5.26 18.66
C ALA A 506 46.41 -4.00 19.22
N PRO A 507 45.66 -3.27 18.39
CA PRO A 507 44.97 -2.07 18.86
C PRO A 507 43.90 -2.48 19.86
N ASP A 508 43.86 -1.79 20.99
CA ASP A 508 42.78 -1.91 21.96
C ASP A 508 41.53 -1.17 21.48
N ASP A 509 40.39 -1.42 22.13
CA ASP A 509 39.11 -0.82 21.74
C ASP A 509 39.14 0.72 21.88
N ALA A 510 39.94 1.24 22.82
CA ALA A 510 40.15 2.68 22.98
C ALA A 510 40.84 3.31 21.76
N ARG A 511 41.92 2.70 21.25
CA ARG A 511 42.60 3.15 20.01
C ARG A 511 41.70 3.03 18.79
N LEU A 512 40.92 1.95 18.69
CA LEU A 512 39.98 1.77 17.59
C LEU A 512 38.92 2.88 17.55
N ARG A 513 38.35 3.26 18.70
CA ARG A 513 37.42 4.39 18.79
C ARG A 513 38.08 5.74 18.50
N ALA A 514 39.30 5.96 18.99
CA ALA A 514 40.04 7.18 18.72
C ALA A 514 40.36 7.35 17.22
N ALA A 515 40.77 6.26 16.55
CA ALA A 515 41.00 6.24 15.11
C ALA A 515 39.70 6.45 14.31
N ALA A 516 38.59 5.88 14.78
CA ALA A 516 37.28 6.07 14.17
C ALA A 516 36.88 7.56 14.24
N ALA A 517 36.98 8.17 15.42
CA ALA A 517 36.71 9.60 15.60
C ALA A 517 37.61 10.50 14.73
N ALA A 518 38.91 10.19 14.65
CA ALA A 518 39.86 10.94 13.81
C ALA A 518 39.53 10.86 12.30
N LEU A 519 38.92 9.76 11.87
CA LEU A 519 38.50 9.54 10.48
C LEU A 519 37.04 9.93 10.22
N SER A 520 36.37 10.54 11.20
CA SER A 520 34.92 10.87 11.14
C SER A 520 34.04 9.63 10.88
N VAL A 521 34.49 8.46 11.32
CA VAL A 521 33.74 7.20 11.30
C VAL A 521 33.23 6.96 12.71
N GLY A 522 31.92 6.83 12.90
CA GLY A 522 31.31 6.95 14.24
C GLY A 522 31.81 5.94 15.27
N SER A 523 31.92 4.66 14.92
CA SER A 523 32.29 3.57 15.85
C SER A 523 33.49 2.74 15.37
N ALA A 524 34.12 2.03 16.31
CA ALA A 524 35.18 1.06 16.03
C ALA A 524 34.74 -0.03 15.04
N GLU A 525 33.52 -0.55 15.20
CA GLU A 525 32.92 -1.52 14.28
C GLU A 525 32.72 -0.93 12.88
N GLN A 526 32.23 0.31 12.78
CA GLN A 526 32.06 0.99 11.51
C GLN A 526 33.39 1.22 10.80
N LEU A 527 34.45 1.54 11.54
CA LEU A 527 35.80 1.68 11.00
C LEU A 527 36.31 0.35 10.44
N GLN A 528 36.17 -0.74 11.19
CA GLN A 528 36.57 -2.08 10.75
C GLN A 528 35.77 -2.53 9.52
N ALA A 529 34.45 -2.34 9.52
CA ALA A 529 33.60 -2.65 8.38
C ALA A 529 33.93 -1.79 7.15
N ALA A 530 34.29 -0.51 7.33
CA ALA A 530 34.73 0.37 6.24
C ALA A 530 36.06 -0.08 5.61
N VAL A 531 37.00 -0.61 6.42
CA VAL A 531 38.21 -1.26 5.92
C VAL A 531 37.87 -2.51 5.11
N GLY A 532 36.94 -3.33 5.60
CA GLY A 532 36.52 -4.55 4.90
C GLY A 532 35.85 -4.28 3.56
N ARG A 533 35.08 -3.20 3.44
CA ARG A 533 34.49 -2.74 2.16
C ARG A 533 35.47 -2.05 1.22
N GLY A 534 36.59 -1.55 1.76
CA GLY A 534 37.58 -0.77 1.01
C GLY A 534 37.24 0.72 0.89
N ASP A 535 36.29 1.22 1.68
CA ASP A 535 35.90 2.64 1.70
C ASP A 535 37.06 3.53 2.19
N ILE A 536 37.90 2.98 3.06
CA ILE A 536 39.08 3.67 3.63
C ILE A 536 40.34 2.86 3.35
N ALA A 537 41.34 3.54 2.79
CA ALA A 537 42.64 2.93 2.53
C ALA A 537 43.30 2.48 3.86
N LEU A 538 43.80 1.25 3.88
CA LEU A 538 44.41 0.63 5.06
C LEU A 538 45.53 1.49 5.68
N GLY A 539 46.35 2.15 4.85
CA GLY A 539 47.42 3.03 5.34
C GLY A 539 46.91 4.25 6.11
N THR A 540 45.75 4.79 5.73
CA THR A 540 45.10 5.91 6.42
C THR A 540 44.59 5.46 7.79
N VAL A 541 44.01 4.26 7.86
CA VAL A 541 43.55 3.66 9.13
C VAL A 541 44.71 3.35 10.06
N MET A 542 45.81 2.81 9.55
CA MET A 542 47.00 2.53 10.36
C MET A 542 47.63 3.80 10.94
N ARG A 543 47.64 4.90 10.19
CA ARG A 543 48.11 6.20 10.69
C ARG A 543 47.22 6.76 11.79
N ALA A 544 45.90 6.55 11.69
CA ALA A 544 44.96 6.95 12.72
C ALA A 544 45.04 6.07 13.97
N LEU A 545 45.36 4.77 13.81
CA LEU A 545 45.50 3.81 14.93
C LEU A 545 46.81 3.96 15.70
N TYR A 546 47.89 4.38 15.04
CA TYR A 546 49.20 4.55 15.65
C TYR A 546 49.81 5.92 15.28
N PRO A 547 49.27 7.02 15.82
CA PRO A 547 49.75 8.37 15.51
C PRO A 547 51.17 8.64 16.03
N ASP A 548 51.63 7.87 17.02
CA ASP A 548 52.93 8.04 17.68
C ASP A 548 54.12 7.43 16.90
N LEU A 549 53.84 6.70 15.81
CA LEU A 549 54.88 6.07 14.98
C LEU A 549 55.30 6.98 13.82
N PRO A 550 56.61 7.04 13.48
CA PRO A 550 57.08 7.79 12.32
C PRO A 550 56.39 7.32 11.03
N ALA A 551 56.06 8.27 10.15
CA ALA A 551 55.42 7.97 8.86
C ALA A 551 56.21 6.96 7.99
N GLU A 552 57.51 6.80 8.24
CA GLU A 552 58.41 5.84 7.59
C GLU A 552 58.22 4.40 8.09
N GLU A 553 57.79 4.18 9.34
CA GLU A 553 57.44 2.86 9.89
C GLU A 553 56.01 2.44 9.53
N LEU A 554 55.15 3.43 9.23
CA LEU A 554 53.77 3.24 8.77
C LEU A 554 53.65 3.11 7.24
N GLN A 555 54.71 3.45 6.48
CA GLN A 555 54.81 3.11 5.06
C GLN A 555 54.93 1.59 4.90
N ALA A 556 54.34 1.03 3.83
CA ALA A 556 54.52 -0.39 3.53
C ALA A 556 56.03 -0.71 3.50
N PRO A 557 56.49 -1.74 4.22
CA PRO A 557 57.92 -2.04 4.29
C PRO A 557 58.46 -2.20 2.88
N LYS A 558 59.49 -1.42 2.52
CA LYS A 558 60.17 -1.57 1.22
C LYS A 558 60.61 -3.03 1.12
N PRO A 559 60.23 -3.77 0.06
CA PRO A 559 60.53 -5.18 -0.01
C PRO A 559 62.05 -5.37 0.05
N THR A 560 62.52 -6.08 1.08
CA THR A 560 63.92 -6.52 1.22
C THR A 560 64.38 -7.22 -0.05
N ALA A 561 65.66 -7.18 -0.41
CA ALA A 561 66.18 -7.81 -1.63
C ALA A 561 65.77 -9.29 -1.76
N PHE A 562 65.71 -10.02 -0.63
CA PHE A 562 65.18 -11.39 -0.56
C PHE A 562 63.65 -11.46 -0.75
N GLY A 563 62.92 -10.46 -0.25
CA GLY A 563 61.48 -10.27 -0.48
C GLY A 563 61.13 -9.92 -1.92
N ARG A 564 61.97 -9.17 -2.66
CA ARG A 564 61.83 -8.93 -4.11
C ARG A 564 62.12 -10.16 -4.95
N VAL A 565 63.01 -11.04 -4.49
CA VAL A 565 63.28 -12.33 -5.16
C VAL A 565 62.12 -13.29 -4.91
N ILE A 566 61.61 -13.37 -3.68
CA ILE A 566 60.41 -14.17 -3.35
C ILE A 566 59.14 -13.58 -3.96
N GLU A 567 58.98 -12.25 -4.06
CA GLU A 567 57.90 -11.61 -4.83
C GLU A 567 58.09 -11.80 -6.34
N ARG A 568 59.30 -11.80 -6.91
CA ARG A 568 59.48 -12.16 -8.34
C ARG A 568 59.24 -13.64 -8.63
N LEU A 569 59.46 -14.51 -7.63
CA LEU A 569 59.15 -15.95 -7.71
C LEU A 569 57.67 -16.24 -7.40
N ARG A 570 56.99 -15.46 -6.55
CA ARG A 570 55.53 -15.55 -6.27
C ARG A 570 54.68 -14.81 -7.30
N LEU A 571 55.13 -13.66 -7.80
CA LEU A 571 54.62 -12.96 -8.99
C LEU A 571 55.38 -13.44 -10.24
N GLY A 572 55.50 -14.75 -10.38
CA GLY A 572 55.82 -15.37 -11.66
C GLY A 572 54.72 -15.04 -12.67
N ARG A 573 54.91 -13.93 -13.40
CA ARG A 573 54.17 -13.52 -14.62
C ARG A 573 52.64 -13.43 -14.47
N GLY A 574 52.19 -12.46 -13.67
CA GLY A 574 50.79 -12.01 -13.68
C GLY A 574 50.43 -11.27 -14.97
N ILE A 575 49.24 -11.55 -15.49
CA ILE A 575 48.73 -11.07 -16.78
C ILE A 575 48.47 -9.55 -16.75
N LYS A 576 49.03 -8.80 -17.71
CA LYS A 576 48.73 -7.37 -17.91
C LYS A 576 47.39 -7.23 -18.62
N ILE A 577 46.36 -6.79 -17.91
CA ILE A 577 45.04 -6.51 -18.47
C ILE A 577 44.98 -5.02 -18.81
N GLN A 578 45.03 -4.68 -20.12
CA GLN A 578 44.78 -3.34 -20.69
C GLN A 578 45.26 -2.13 -19.85
N GLY A 579 46.46 -2.21 -19.26
CA GLY A 579 47.10 -1.08 -18.57
C GLY A 579 46.61 -0.78 -17.15
N VAL A 580 45.83 -1.67 -16.51
CA VAL A 580 45.41 -1.51 -15.11
C VAL A 580 46.10 -2.58 -14.24
N ASP A 581 47.00 -2.14 -13.36
CA ASP A 581 47.66 -2.99 -12.38
C ASP A 581 46.85 -3.02 -11.06
N GLY A 582 46.85 -4.16 -10.36
CA GLY A 582 46.28 -4.29 -9.01
C GLY A 582 44.88 -4.90 -8.91
N LEU A 583 44.33 -5.44 -10.00
CA LEU A 583 43.07 -6.17 -9.97
C LEU A 583 43.23 -7.57 -9.36
N MET A 584 42.25 -8.01 -8.57
CA MET A 584 42.22 -9.35 -7.99
C MET A 584 41.99 -10.36 -9.13
N VAL A 585 42.99 -11.18 -9.42
CA VAL A 585 43.00 -12.13 -10.54
C VAL A 585 43.08 -13.56 -10.03
N ARG A 586 42.25 -14.45 -10.58
CA ARG A 586 42.25 -15.88 -10.26
C ARG A 586 42.29 -16.71 -11.54
N TYR A 587 43.12 -17.75 -11.56
CA TYR A 587 43.17 -18.71 -12.67
C TYR A 587 42.05 -19.75 -12.55
N ALA A 588 41.35 -19.99 -13.65
CA ALA A 588 40.26 -20.96 -13.69
C ALA A 588 40.81 -22.39 -13.53
N GLN A 589 40.17 -23.15 -12.64
CA GLN A 589 40.58 -24.54 -12.35
C GLN A 589 40.26 -25.51 -13.49
N CYS A 590 39.34 -25.14 -14.39
CA CYS A 590 38.91 -25.99 -15.51
C CYS A 590 39.96 -26.11 -16.63
N CYS A 591 40.74 -25.06 -16.89
CA CYS A 591 41.73 -25.04 -17.98
C CYS A 591 43.16 -24.71 -17.54
N GLN A 592 43.36 -24.35 -16.27
CA GLN A 592 44.66 -24.10 -15.62
C GLN A 592 45.70 -23.44 -16.56
N PRO A 593 45.47 -22.17 -16.95
CA PRO A 593 46.32 -21.51 -17.94
C PRO A 593 47.77 -21.41 -17.46
N VAL A 594 48.72 -21.75 -18.33
CA VAL A 594 50.16 -21.64 -18.04
C VAL A 594 50.81 -20.47 -18.81
N PRO A 595 51.96 -19.94 -18.34
CA PRO A 595 52.62 -18.82 -18.99
C PRO A 595 53.03 -19.14 -20.44
N GLY A 596 52.40 -18.45 -21.41
CA GLY A 596 52.60 -18.67 -22.85
C GLY A 596 51.30 -18.95 -23.60
N ASP A 597 50.27 -19.41 -22.90
CA ASP A 597 48.95 -19.64 -23.48
C ASP A 597 48.22 -18.30 -23.76
N PRO A 598 47.49 -18.18 -24.89
CA PRO A 598 46.55 -17.09 -25.08
C PRO A 598 45.40 -17.25 -24.07
N VAL A 599 45.05 -16.17 -23.38
CA VAL A 599 44.10 -16.16 -22.27
C VAL A 599 43.04 -15.08 -22.45
N VAL A 600 41.86 -15.34 -21.90
CA VAL A 600 40.73 -14.39 -21.84
C VAL A 600 40.32 -14.22 -20.38
N GLY A 601 40.11 -12.97 -19.96
CA GLY A 601 39.66 -12.62 -18.61
C GLY A 601 38.16 -12.36 -18.58
N TYR A 602 37.44 -13.04 -17.68
CA TYR A 602 36.02 -12.83 -17.44
C TYR A 602 35.80 -12.14 -16.08
N VAL A 603 35.03 -11.05 -16.06
CA VAL A 603 34.74 -10.32 -14.81
C VAL A 603 33.68 -11.08 -14.04
N THR A 604 34.01 -11.54 -12.82
CA THR A 604 33.08 -12.27 -11.95
C THR A 604 32.54 -11.37 -10.85
N GLN A 605 31.26 -11.50 -10.51
CA GLN A 605 30.66 -10.71 -9.44
C GLN A 605 31.26 -11.12 -8.08
N GLY A 606 31.95 -10.16 -7.42
CA GLY A 606 32.47 -10.31 -6.05
C GLY A 606 33.78 -11.08 -5.90
N ARG A 607 34.36 -11.65 -6.96
CA ARG A 607 35.59 -12.47 -6.88
C ARG A 607 36.72 -12.01 -7.81
N GLY A 608 36.60 -10.84 -8.41
CA GLY A 608 37.59 -10.29 -9.33
C GLY A 608 37.51 -10.90 -10.73
N ILE A 609 38.63 -10.92 -11.45
CA ILE A 609 38.71 -11.39 -12.83
C ILE A 609 39.18 -12.85 -12.85
N SER A 610 38.37 -13.75 -13.44
CA SER A 610 38.72 -15.15 -13.68
C SER A 610 39.41 -15.28 -15.03
N ILE A 611 40.56 -15.96 -15.08
CA ILE A 611 41.36 -16.12 -16.30
C ILE A 611 41.20 -17.53 -16.83
N HIS A 612 40.69 -17.62 -18.06
CA HIS A 612 40.52 -18.84 -18.83
C HIS A 612 41.52 -18.84 -19.99
N ARG A 613 41.87 -20.02 -20.52
CA ARG A 613 42.51 -20.09 -21.83
C ARG A 613 41.52 -19.65 -22.90
N SER A 614 41.99 -19.05 -23.98
CA SER A 614 41.13 -18.58 -25.07
C SER A 614 40.32 -19.69 -25.75
N ASP A 615 40.75 -20.94 -25.61
CA ASP A 615 40.12 -22.14 -26.16
C ASP A 615 39.34 -22.96 -25.11
N CYS A 616 39.09 -22.40 -23.91
CA CYS A 616 38.31 -23.10 -22.90
C CYS A 616 36.81 -23.17 -23.30
N PRO A 617 36.17 -24.35 -23.27
CA PRO A 617 34.75 -24.50 -23.60
C PRO A 617 33.79 -24.01 -22.49
N ASN A 618 34.32 -23.67 -21.31
CA ASN A 618 33.61 -23.03 -20.19
C ASN A 618 33.95 -21.54 -20.15
#